data_AF-A0A0F9ME23-F1
#
_entry.id   AF-A0A0F9ME23-F1
#
_cell.length_a   1.000
_cell.length_b   1.000
_cell.length_c   1.000
_cell.angle_alpha   90.00
_cell.angle_beta   90.00
_cell.angle_gamma   90.00
#
_symmetry.space_group_name_H-M   'P 1'
#
loop_
_entity.id
_entity.type
_entity.pdbx_description
1 polymer ?
#
loop_
_entity_poly.entity_id
_entity_poly.type
_entity_poly.pdbx_seq_one_letter_code
_entity_poly.pdbx_strand_id
1 'polypeptide(L)'
;MIQIAKLDKDGRLVGYKQVKKAAADHVVVPTGCDLPVDGSYRWDGKAFIPRGHGYGKPPRPPVASDYAVFLMMRALLEGKSLPAECQDYVTWYEAALAKRNEELTR
;
A
#
# COMPACT_ATOMS: atom_id res chain seq x y z
N MET A 1 -10.30 -26.60 -19.05
CA MET A 1 -9.04 -26.38 -18.32
C MET A 1 -9.26 -25.25 -17.33
N ILE A 2 -8.65 -25.32 -16.15
CA ILE A 2 -8.81 -24.31 -15.08
C ILE A 2 -7.55 -23.46 -15.06
N GLN A 3 -7.71 -22.13 -15.09
CA GLN A 3 -6.60 -21.20 -14.90
C GLN A 3 -6.37 -20.96 -13.41
N ILE A 4 -5.11 -21.06 -12.98
CA ILE A 4 -4.68 -20.72 -11.62
C ILE A 4 -3.63 -19.62 -11.68
N ALA A 5 -3.60 -18.77 -10.66
CA ALA A 5 -2.53 -17.80 -10.47
C ALA A 5 -1.24 -18.51 -10.01
N LYS A 6 -0.11 -18.07 -10.55
CA LYS A 6 1.22 -18.41 -10.05
C LYS A 6 1.66 -17.31 -9.11
N LEU A 7 1.84 -17.66 -7.84
CA LEU A 7 2.29 -16.73 -6.80
C LEU A 7 3.77 -16.95 -6.46
N ASP A 8 4.47 -15.88 -6.09
CA ASP A 8 5.81 -15.99 -5.49
C ASP A 8 5.73 -16.31 -3.98
N LYS A 9 6.89 -16.31 -3.30
CA LYS A 9 6.98 -16.60 -1.86
C LYS A 9 6.22 -15.60 -0.98
N ASP A 10 5.99 -14.39 -1.49
CA ASP A 10 5.29 -13.31 -0.81
C ASP A 10 3.81 -13.22 -1.24
N GLY A 11 3.32 -14.21 -2.00
CA GLY A 11 1.94 -14.27 -2.47
C GLY A 11 1.63 -13.34 -3.64
N ARG A 12 2.65 -12.84 -4.36
CA ARG A 12 2.50 -11.89 -5.47
C ARG A 12 2.22 -12.59 -6.78
N LEU A 13 1.35 -12.03 -7.60
CA LEU A 13 1.00 -12.56 -8.90
C LEU A 13 2.17 -12.40 -9.88
N VAL A 14 2.77 -13.52 -10.27
CA VAL A 14 3.93 -13.58 -11.19
C VAL A 14 3.65 -14.39 -12.45
N GLY A 15 2.41 -14.81 -12.66
CA GLY A 15 2.00 -15.51 -13.88
C GLY A 15 0.71 -16.29 -13.72
N TYR A 16 0.36 -17.04 -14.77
CA TYR A 16 -0.77 -17.95 -14.78
C TYR A 16 -0.34 -19.35 -15.21
N LYS A 17 -1.09 -20.36 -14.77
CA LYS A 17 -0.89 -21.75 -15.17
C LYS A 17 -2.24 -22.41 -15.46
N GLN A 18 -2.28 -23.26 -16.48
CA GLN A 18 -3.46 -24.07 -16.79
C GLN A 18 -3.31 -25.45 -16.14
N VAL A 19 -4.34 -25.90 -15.44
CA VAL A 19 -4.38 -27.21 -14.80
C VAL A 19 -5.67 -27.96 -15.14
N LYS A 20 -5.61 -29.30 -15.10
CA LYS A 20 -6.79 -30.16 -15.33
C LYS A 20 -7.72 -30.22 -14.11
N LYS A 21 -7.15 -30.10 -12.90
CA LYS A 21 -7.87 -30.10 -11.62
C LYS A 21 -7.18 -29.11 -10.67
N ALA A 22 -7.96 -28.29 -9.98
CA ALA A 22 -7.44 -27.38 -8.95
C ALA A 22 -7.23 -28.13 -7.63
N ALA A 23 -6.12 -27.85 -6.95
CA ALA A 23 -5.86 -28.27 -5.58
C ALA A 23 -6.39 -27.19 -4.61
N ALA A 24 -6.50 -27.52 -3.31
CA ALA A 24 -7.08 -26.63 -2.30
C ALA A 24 -6.25 -25.35 -2.06
N ASP A 25 -4.95 -25.41 -2.33
CA ASP A 25 -3.98 -24.32 -2.22
C ASP A 25 -3.87 -23.47 -3.49
N HIS A 26 -4.52 -23.89 -4.59
CA HIS A 26 -4.51 -23.13 -5.82
C HIS A 26 -5.48 -21.96 -5.78
N VAL A 27 -4.99 -20.77 -6.14
CA VAL A 27 -5.83 -19.61 -6.41
C VAL A 27 -6.39 -19.72 -7.82
N VAL A 28 -7.64 -20.15 -7.93
CA VAL A 28 -8.35 -20.25 -9.21
C VAL A 28 -8.74 -18.85 -9.68
N VAL A 29 -8.41 -18.53 -10.93
CA VAL A 29 -8.75 -17.25 -11.55
C VAL A 29 -9.59 -17.49 -12.81
N PRO A 30 -10.42 -16.52 -13.22
CA PRO A 30 -11.13 -16.60 -14.49
C PRO A 30 -10.15 -16.77 -15.66
N THR A 31 -10.54 -17.58 -16.64
CA THR A 31 -9.82 -17.66 -17.92
C THR A 31 -9.88 -16.29 -18.58
N GLY A 32 -8.71 -15.73 -18.93
CA GLY A 32 -8.62 -14.36 -19.48
C GLY A 32 -8.51 -13.26 -18.42
N CYS A 33 -8.17 -13.60 -17.17
CA CYS A 33 -7.76 -12.61 -16.17
C CYS A 33 -6.64 -11.70 -16.74
N ASP A 34 -6.84 -10.39 -16.61
CA ASP A 34 -6.05 -9.31 -17.20
C ASP A 34 -5.18 -8.58 -16.16
N LEU A 35 -5.07 -9.13 -14.94
CA LEU A 35 -4.21 -8.56 -13.92
C LEU A 35 -2.73 -8.63 -14.35
N PRO A 36 -1.96 -7.55 -14.18
CA PRO A 36 -0.52 -7.58 -14.41
C PRO A 36 0.18 -8.66 -13.58
N VAL A 37 1.05 -9.41 -14.25
CA VAL A 37 1.84 -10.51 -13.67
C VAL A 37 3.26 -10.06 -13.27
N ASP A 38 3.43 -8.77 -13.04
CA ASP A 38 4.68 -8.11 -12.66
C ASP A 38 4.89 -8.03 -11.14
N GLY A 39 4.04 -8.70 -10.36
CA GLY A 39 4.07 -8.66 -8.89
C GLY A 39 3.39 -7.42 -8.29
N SER A 40 2.72 -6.58 -9.10
CA SER A 40 1.94 -5.43 -8.62
C SER A 40 0.66 -5.82 -7.87
N TYR A 41 0.22 -7.08 -7.92
CA TYR A 41 -0.92 -7.59 -7.16
C TYR A 41 -0.50 -8.72 -6.21
N ARG A 42 -1.03 -8.71 -4.98
CA ARG A 42 -0.84 -9.77 -3.98
C ARG A 42 -2.15 -10.43 -3.60
N TRP A 43 -2.15 -11.75 -3.48
CA TRP A 43 -3.28 -12.49 -2.94
C TRP A 43 -3.32 -12.36 -1.41
N ASP A 44 -4.45 -11.90 -0.85
CA ASP A 44 -4.62 -11.73 0.61
C ASP A 44 -5.37 -12.88 1.29
N GLY A 45 -5.67 -13.96 0.55
CA GLY A 45 -6.52 -15.07 0.99
C GLY A 45 -7.95 -14.99 0.46
N LYS A 46 -8.39 -13.84 -0.05
CA LYS A 46 -9.74 -13.62 -0.58
C LYS A 46 -9.77 -12.91 -1.93
N ALA A 47 -8.88 -11.96 -2.16
CA ALA A 47 -8.81 -11.15 -3.37
C ALA A 47 -7.36 -10.78 -3.74
N PHE A 48 -7.18 -10.36 -4.99
CA PHE A 48 -5.94 -9.72 -5.43
C PHE A 48 -5.98 -8.23 -5.08
N ILE A 49 -5.05 -7.80 -4.22
CA ILE A 49 -4.92 -6.42 -3.78
C ILE A 49 -3.73 -5.78 -4.51
N PRO A 50 -3.91 -4.62 -5.16
CA PRO A 50 -2.80 -3.91 -5.79
C PRO A 50 -1.83 -3.38 -4.72
N ARG A 51 -0.53 -3.58 -4.95
CA ARG A 51 0.57 -3.06 -4.13
C ARG A 51 0.93 -1.65 -4.58
N GLY A 52 1.41 -0.84 -3.65
CA GLY A 52 1.91 0.51 -3.92
C GLY A 52 0.86 1.58 -4.29
N HIS A 53 -0.40 1.19 -4.52
CA HIS A 53 -1.50 2.06 -4.94
C HIS A 53 -2.43 2.48 -3.78
N GLY A 54 -1.94 2.44 -2.53
CA GLY A 54 -2.60 3.11 -1.41
C GLY A 54 -3.92 2.48 -0.94
N TYR A 55 -4.08 1.15 -1.02
CA TYR A 55 -5.21 0.46 -0.39
C TYR A 55 -4.99 0.34 1.12
N GLY A 56 -5.17 1.50 1.75
CA GLY A 56 -5.03 1.80 3.15
C GLY A 56 -4.91 3.31 3.22
N LYS A 57 -6.04 4.04 3.26
CA LYS A 57 -5.98 5.47 3.53
C LYS A 57 -5.15 5.61 4.82
N PRO A 58 -4.04 6.38 4.81
CA PRO A 58 -3.30 6.58 6.04
C PRO A 58 -4.27 7.14 7.09
N PRO A 59 -4.06 6.80 8.38
CA PRO A 59 -4.89 7.39 9.44
C PRO A 59 -4.91 8.91 9.26
N ARG A 60 -6.02 9.57 9.59
CA ARG A 60 -6.09 11.03 9.40
C ARG A 60 -4.93 11.71 10.15
N PRO A 61 -4.28 12.70 9.54
CA PRO A 61 -3.24 13.45 10.22
C PRO A 61 -3.83 14.20 11.43
N PRO A 62 -3.01 14.50 12.46
CA PRO A 62 -3.46 15.24 13.64
C PRO A 62 -3.93 16.67 13.30
N VAL A 63 -3.36 17.25 12.25
CA VAL A 63 -3.75 18.55 11.69
C VAL A 63 -3.79 18.49 10.16
N ALA A 64 -4.55 19.38 9.54
CA ALA A 64 -4.55 19.53 8.09
C ALA A 64 -3.18 20.02 7.58
N SER A 65 -2.79 19.59 6.38
CA SER A 65 -1.45 19.86 5.84
C SER A 65 -1.18 21.34 5.59
N ASP A 66 -2.19 22.05 5.08
CA ASP A 66 -2.18 23.49 4.90
C ASP A 66 -2.01 24.23 6.23
N TYR A 67 -2.67 23.74 7.29
CA TYR A 67 -2.53 24.31 8.62
C TYR A 67 -1.14 24.08 9.22
N ALA A 68 -0.55 22.90 9.05
CA ALA A 68 0.83 22.62 9.47
C ALA A 68 1.84 23.56 8.77
N VAL A 69 1.68 23.77 7.46
CA VAL A 69 2.52 24.70 6.68
C VAL A 69 2.33 26.14 7.16
N PHE A 70 1.09 26.56 7.42
CA PHE A 70 0.79 27.88 7.97
C PHE A 70 1.47 28.11 9.32
N LEU A 71 1.37 27.16 10.25
CA LEU A 71 2.00 27.24 11.57
C LEU A 71 3.53 27.34 11.48
N MET A 72 4.14 26.56 10.58
CA MET A 72 5.57 26.62 10.31
C MET A 72 5.99 28.00 9.79
N MET A 73 5.29 28.53 8.78
CA MET A 73 5.58 29.86 8.22
C MET A 73 5.41 30.96 9.26
N ARG A 74 4.36 30.89 10.09
CA ARG A 74 4.13 31.86 11.16
C ARG A 74 5.26 31.85 12.19
N ALA A 75 5.70 30.67 12.63
CA ALA A 75 6.80 30.55 13.58
C ALA A 75 8.11 31.13 13.03
N LEU A 76 8.39 30.91 11.74
CA LEU A 76 9.56 31.48 11.06
C LEU A 76 9.51 33.01 11.01
N LEU A 77 8.36 33.60 10.67
CA LEU A 77 8.18 35.05 10.63
C LEU A 77 8.29 35.70 12.02
N GLU A 78 7.83 35.00 13.06
CA GLU A 78 7.88 35.48 14.44
C GLU A 78 9.21 35.19 15.15
N GLY A 79 10.14 34.47 14.51
CA GLY A 79 11.40 34.03 15.13
C GLY A 79 11.20 33.08 16.31
N LYS A 80 10.09 32.34 16.33
CA LYS A 80 9.72 31.42 17.41
C LYS A 80 10.04 29.96 17.05
N SER A 81 10.07 29.11 18.06
CA SER A 81 10.12 27.66 17.86
C SER A 81 8.87 27.15 17.14
N LEU A 82 9.03 26.04 16.40
CA LEU A 82 7.92 25.38 15.72
C LEU A 82 6.90 24.85 16.74
N PRO A 83 5.59 25.07 16.53
CA PRO A 83 4.54 24.51 17.36
C PRO A 83 4.55 22.98 17.37
N ALA A 84 4.05 22.38 18.46
CA ALA A 84 4.02 20.92 18.64
C ALA A 84 3.24 20.22 17.50
N GLU A 85 2.19 20.86 16.98
CA GLU A 85 1.38 20.36 15.89
C GLU A 85 2.18 20.10 14.60
N CYS A 86 3.23 20.88 14.36
CA CYS A 86 4.14 20.65 13.24
C CYS A 86 4.96 19.37 13.45
N GLN A 87 5.43 19.14 14.68
CA GLN A 87 6.20 17.94 15.05
C GLN A 87 5.34 16.68 15.00
N ASP A 88 4.09 16.78 15.49
CA ASP A 88 3.10 15.70 15.44
C ASP A 88 2.76 15.33 13.99
N TYR A 89 2.60 16.33 13.11
CA TYR A 89 2.36 16.11 11.69
C TYR A 89 3.52 15.38 11.01
N VAL A 90 4.76 15.81 11.27
CA VAL A 90 5.97 15.16 10.72
C VAL A 90 6.06 13.71 11.19
N THR A 91 5.89 13.47 12.50
CA THR A 91 5.93 12.12 13.08
C THR A 91 4.88 11.19 12.45
N TRP A 92 3.66 11.69 12.29
CA TRP A 92 2.60 10.97 11.59
C TRP A 92 2.97 10.66 10.13
N TYR A 93 3.53 11.63 9.41
CA TYR A 93 3.86 11.49 8.00
C TYR A 93 4.98 10.46 7.78
N GLU A 94 6.01 10.46 8.63
CA GLU A 94 7.09 9.47 8.60
C GLU A 94 6.56 8.05 8.86
N ALA A 95 5.69 7.87 9.85
CA ALA A 95 5.06 6.58 10.13
C ALA A 95 4.19 6.10 8.94
N ALA A 96 3.44 7.02 8.31
CA ALA A 96 2.64 6.71 7.13
C ALA A 96 3.52 6.31 5.93
N LEU A 97 4.66 6.99 5.71
CA LEU A 97 5.63 6.63 4.69
C LEU A 97 6.28 5.28 4.96
N ALA A 98 6.70 5.01 6.20
CA ALA A 98 7.30 3.73 6.59
C ALA A 98 6.34 2.58 6.31
N LYS A 99 5.06 2.71 6.72
CA LYS A 99 4.03 1.71 6.44
C LYS A 99 3.82 1.49 4.93
N ARG A 100 3.78 2.57 4.14
CA ARG A 100 3.68 2.47 2.68
C ARG A 100 4.89 1.76 2.07
N ASN A 101 6.09 2.00 2.58
CA ASN A 101 7.31 1.36 2.12
C ASN A 101 7.38 -0.12 2.52
N GLU A 102 6.88 -0.49 3.70
CA GLU A 102 6.69 -1.90 4.09
C GLU A 102 5.73 -2.62 3.15
N GLU A 103 4.63 -1.99 2.74
CA GLU A 103 3.68 -2.54 1.75
C GLU A 103 4.31 -2.72 0.36
N LEU A 104 5.33 -1.93 0.02
CA LEU A 104 6.11 -2.04 -1.22
C LEU A 104 7.22 -3.10 -1.14
N THR A 105 7.72 -3.43 0.05
CA THR A 105 8.86 -4.34 0.24
C THR A 105 8.46 -5.74 0.69
N ARG A 106 7.36 -5.91 1.44
CA ARG A 106 6.74 -7.21 1.80
C ARG A 106 5.70 -7.64 0.78
#